data_AF-A0A967T140-F1
#
_entry.id   AF-A0A967T140-F1
#
_cell.length_a   1.000
_cell.length_b   1.000
_cell.length_c   1.000
_cell.angle_alpha   90.00
_cell.angle_beta   90.00
_cell.angle_gamma   90.00
#
_symmetry.space_group_name_H-M   'P 1'
#
loop_
_entity.id
_entity.type
_entity.pdbx_description
1 polymer ?
#
loop_
_entity_poly.entity_id
_entity_poly.type
_entity_poly.pdbx_seq_one_letter_code
_entity_poly.pdbx_strand_id
1 'polypeptide(L)'
;MKVFLRILSLIILFFAFGLPLYGQVTPPDTLYNQMLNPSGGLQTSSHFFQNGFPTTYSCNGADDFVCTQQWKITEVVALGGFYNGSQFPQTFHISIYADDNPNGDLPGTEIYSYSNIVQVNGNKFTIPITEDITLQPGHYWISAYASVASGYATWGWKPATGPHDYEAVWENPGNGFGTGYTSWTPITTVFSGTSETDYSFALLG
;
A
#
# COMPACT_ATOMS: atom_id res chain seq x y z
N MET A 1 47.26 46.74 36.25
CA MET A 1 48.33 45.82 35.80
C MET A 1 47.64 44.55 35.31
N LYS A 2 47.34 44.47 34.00
CA LYS A 2 46.56 43.38 33.38
C LYS A 2 47.54 42.32 32.86
N VAL A 3 47.38 41.08 33.30
CA VAL A 3 48.19 39.93 32.86
C VAL A 3 47.67 39.44 31.51
N PHE A 4 48.54 39.41 30.51
CA PHE A 4 48.31 38.81 29.20
C PHE A 4 48.55 37.29 29.28
N LEU A 5 47.54 36.48 28.93
CA LEU A 5 47.72 35.05 28.67
C LEU A 5 47.69 34.83 27.16
N ARG A 6 48.85 34.48 26.57
CA ARG A 6 48.97 34.02 25.18
C ARG A 6 48.57 32.54 25.14
N ILE A 7 47.58 32.18 24.31
CA ILE A 7 47.31 30.79 23.93
C ILE A 7 47.67 30.63 22.46
N LEU A 8 48.55 29.67 22.19
CA LEU A 8 48.99 29.23 20.87
C LEU A 8 47.82 28.63 20.07
N SER A 9 47.68 29.01 18.80
CA SER A 9 46.79 28.35 17.85
C SER A 9 47.34 26.97 17.46
N LEU A 10 46.57 25.91 17.72
CA LEU A 10 46.79 24.57 17.21
C LEU A 10 46.00 24.43 15.89
N ILE A 11 46.69 24.49 14.75
CA ILE A 11 46.09 24.20 13.44
C ILE A 11 46.18 22.68 13.24
N ILE A 12 45.04 21.99 13.39
CA ILE A 12 44.91 20.58 12.98
C ILE A 12 44.50 20.60 11.50
N LEU A 13 45.45 20.26 10.62
CA LEU A 13 45.15 19.94 9.22
C LEU A 13 44.44 18.57 9.18
N PHE A 14 43.14 18.56 8.93
CA PHE A 14 42.45 17.33 8.56
C PHE A 14 42.72 17.05 7.07
N PHE A 15 43.56 16.06 6.79
CA PHE A 15 43.57 15.38 5.49
C PHE A 15 42.29 14.55 5.40
N ALA A 16 41.31 15.05 4.64
CA ALA A 16 40.14 14.26 4.27
C ALA A 16 40.57 13.19 3.26
N PHE A 17 40.74 11.96 3.75
CA PHE A 17 40.74 10.77 2.90
C PHE A 17 39.35 10.66 2.26
N GLY A 18 39.29 10.75 0.92
CA GLY A 18 38.08 10.49 0.16
C GLY A 18 37.66 9.04 0.31
N LEU A 19 36.72 8.78 1.21
CA LEU A 19 35.91 7.56 1.13
C LEU A 19 35.01 7.69 -0.11
N PRO A 20 34.86 6.63 -0.92
CA PRO A 20 33.89 6.67 -2.01
C PRO A 20 32.51 6.94 -1.41
N LEU A 21 31.78 7.92 -1.96
CA LEU A 21 30.37 8.11 -1.66
C LEU A 21 29.66 6.80 -1.97
N TYR A 22 29.26 6.07 -0.93
CA TYR A 22 28.18 5.12 -1.04
C TYR A 22 26.99 5.90 -1.59
N GLY A 23 26.45 5.50 -2.73
CA GLY A 23 25.35 6.20 -3.39
C GLY A 23 24.24 6.47 -2.38
N GLN A 24 24.03 7.74 -2.05
CA GLN A 24 22.95 8.16 -1.19
C GLN A 24 21.67 7.92 -2.00
N VAL A 25 21.00 6.80 -1.78
CA VAL A 25 19.65 6.59 -2.28
C VAL A 25 18.81 7.68 -1.63
N THR A 26 18.41 8.68 -2.41
CA THR A 26 17.45 9.68 -1.95
C THR A 26 16.19 8.91 -1.52
N PRO A 27 15.64 9.15 -0.32
CA PRO A 27 14.34 8.59 0.05
C PRO A 27 13.32 8.96 -1.03
N PRO A 28 12.46 8.02 -1.46
CA PRO A 28 11.47 8.32 -2.49
C PRO A 28 10.52 9.43 -2.04
N ASP A 29 10.13 10.29 -2.98
CA ASP A 29 9.15 11.35 -2.77
C ASP A 29 7.76 10.73 -2.57
N THR A 30 6.85 11.41 -1.87
CA THR A 30 5.50 10.89 -1.59
C THR A 30 4.48 11.48 -2.55
N LEU A 31 3.82 10.62 -3.35
CA LEU A 31 2.65 11.00 -4.15
C LEU A 31 1.42 11.17 -3.27
N TYR A 32 1.13 10.12 -2.49
CA TYR A 32 -0.07 10.01 -1.67
C TYR A 32 0.25 9.23 -0.41
N ASN A 33 -0.34 9.63 0.72
CA ASN A 33 -0.13 8.95 2.00
C ASN A 33 -1.33 9.12 2.92
N GLN A 34 -2.02 8.01 3.16
CA GLN A 34 -3.10 7.90 4.13
C GLN A 34 -2.77 6.94 5.29
N MET A 35 -1.48 6.68 5.53
CA MET A 35 -1.03 5.79 6.62
C MET A 35 -1.04 6.45 8.01
N LEU A 36 -1.30 7.75 8.13
CA LEU A 36 -1.10 8.49 9.38
C LEU A 36 -2.26 8.34 10.39
N ASN A 37 -3.39 7.77 9.97
CA ASN A 37 -4.56 7.54 10.82
C ASN A 37 -5.02 6.08 10.82
N PRO A 38 -4.15 5.07 11.08
CA PRO A 38 -4.59 3.68 11.07
C PRO A 38 -5.53 3.46 12.26
N SER A 39 -6.77 3.08 12.00
CA SER A 39 -7.73 2.83 13.06
C SER A 39 -7.52 1.43 13.65
N GLY A 40 -8.18 1.17 14.79
CA GLY A 40 -8.27 -0.16 15.40
C GLY A 40 -9.40 -1.01 14.84
N GLY A 41 -10.05 -0.57 13.76
CA GLY A 41 -11.22 -1.19 13.16
C GLY A 41 -10.94 -2.56 12.53
N LEU A 42 -11.99 -3.14 11.97
CA LEU A 42 -11.94 -4.48 11.37
C LEU A 42 -11.01 -4.49 10.15
N GLN A 43 -10.08 -5.45 10.12
CA GLN A 43 -9.28 -5.71 8.93
C GLN A 43 -10.16 -6.35 7.85
N THR A 44 -10.02 -5.88 6.61
CA THR A 44 -10.83 -6.39 5.50
C THR A 44 -10.00 -7.31 4.62
N SER A 45 -10.45 -8.55 4.46
CA SER A 45 -9.78 -9.58 3.65
C SER A 45 -9.49 -9.11 2.23
N SER A 46 -8.26 -9.31 1.78
CA SER A 46 -7.83 -9.04 0.40
C SER A 46 -6.77 -10.08 -0.01
N HIS A 47 -7.19 -11.09 -0.74
CA HIS A 47 -6.35 -12.23 -1.12
C HIS A 47 -6.87 -12.97 -2.34
N PHE A 48 -5.94 -13.62 -3.04
CA PHE A 48 -6.21 -14.52 -4.14
C PHE A 48 -5.76 -15.94 -3.80
N PHE A 49 -6.70 -16.90 -3.83
CA PHE A 49 -6.38 -18.31 -3.66
C PHE A 49 -5.81 -18.91 -4.95
N GLN A 50 -4.62 -19.48 -4.85
CA GLN A 50 -3.90 -20.11 -5.98
C GLN A 50 -3.76 -21.62 -5.77
N ASN A 51 -3.08 -22.34 -6.68
CA ASN A 51 -2.73 -23.78 -6.52
C ASN A 51 -3.92 -24.73 -6.33
N GLY A 52 -5.02 -24.50 -7.04
CA GLY A 52 -6.20 -25.38 -7.02
C GLY A 52 -7.09 -25.22 -5.79
N PHE A 53 -6.83 -24.19 -4.96
CA PHE A 53 -7.73 -23.81 -3.88
C PHE A 53 -8.99 -23.14 -4.44
N PRO A 54 -10.13 -23.20 -3.72
CA PRO A 54 -11.38 -22.65 -4.22
C PRO A 54 -11.26 -21.14 -4.40
N THR A 55 -11.10 -20.72 -5.65
CA THR A 55 -10.97 -19.30 -6.04
C THR A 55 -12.25 -18.51 -5.74
N THR A 56 -13.36 -19.21 -5.46
CA THR A 56 -14.62 -18.60 -5.04
C THR A 56 -14.48 -17.76 -3.78
N TYR A 57 -13.52 -18.03 -2.91
CA TYR A 57 -13.24 -17.22 -1.72
C TYR A 57 -12.21 -16.10 -1.95
N SER A 58 -11.67 -15.95 -3.17
CA SER A 58 -10.77 -14.83 -3.48
C SER A 58 -11.53 -13.52 -3.44
N CYS A 59 -10.96 -12.52 -2.78
CA CYS A 59 -11.59 -11.24 -2.57
C CYS A 59 -10.55 -10.13 -2.61
N ASN A 60 -11.00 -8.92 -2.96
CA ASN A 60 -10.14 -7.75 -3.08
C ASN A 60 -10.77 -6.59 -2.33
N GLY A 61 -9.94 -5.84 -1.61
CA GLY A 61 -10.26 -4.48 -1.18
C GLY A 61 -9.51 -3.48 -2.05
N ALA A 62 -10.16 -2.37 -2.41
CA ALA A 62 -9.54 -1.24 -3.10
C ALA A 62 -9.93 0.08 -2.42
N ASP A 63 -9.07 1.08 -2.57
CA ASP A 63 -9.30 2.41 -2.02
C ASP A 63 -8.73 3.47 -2.97
N ASP A 64 -9.26 4.68 -2.93
CA ASP A 64 -9.00 5.71 -3.93
C ASP A 64 -7.84 6.64 -3.57
N PHE A 65 -7.31 7.32 -4.59
CA PHE A 65 -6.33 8.39 -4.42
C PHE A 65 -6.33 9.35 -5.61
N VAL A 66 -5.94 10.59 -5.33
CA VAL A 66 -5.79 11.64 -6.34
C VAL A 66 -4.31 11.81 -6.71
N CYS A 67 -4.02 11.69 -8.00
CA CYS A 67 -2.75 12.05 -8.61
C CYS A 67 -2.84 13.49 -9.13
N THR A 68 -2.12 14.44 -8.53
CA THR A 68 -2.27 15.88 -8.86
C THR A 68 -1.36 16.35 -10.00
N GLN A 69 -0.34 15.57 -10.32
CA GLN A 69 0.64 15.83 -11.37
C GLN A 69 1.10 14.51 -11.96
N GLN A 70 1.80 14.52 -13.10
CA GLN A 70 2.41 13.29 -13.59
C GLN A 70 3.36 12.71 -12.52
N TRP A 71 3.18 11.43 -12.19
CA TRP A 71 3.97 10.78 -11.14
C TRP A 71 4.44 9.40 -11.58
N LYS A 72 5.69 9.07 -11.24
CA LYS A 72 6.23 7.73 -11.40
C LYS A 72 6.20 7.03 -10.05
N ILE A 73 5.40 5.96 -9.91
CA ILE A 73 5.34 5.19 -8.66
C ILE A 73 6.46 4.15 -8.68
N THR A 74 7.27 4.13 -7.62
CA THR A 74 8.39 3.21 -7.43
C THR A 74 8.19 2.31 -6.20
N GLU A 75 7.36 2.71 -5.24
CA GLU A 75 7.03 1.92 -4.07
C GLU A 75 5.56 2.11 -3.68
N VAL A 76 4.90 0.99 -3.36
CA VAL A 76 3.60 0.98 -2.68
C VAL A 76 3.82 0.50 -1.26
N VAL A 77 3.24 1.21 -0.30
CA VAL A 77 3.18 0.78 1.09
C VAL A 77 1.73 0.49 1.43
N ALA A 78 1.38 -0.77 1.66
CA ALA A 78 0.08 -1.17 2.20
C ALA A 78 0.22 -1.60 3.67
N LEU A 79 -0.66 -1.14 4.55
CA LEU A 79 -0.74 -1.63 5.92
C LEU A 79 -1.83 -2.69 6.05
N GLY A 80 -1.51 -3.78 6.72
CA GLY A 80 -2.46 -4.87 6.91
C GLY A 80 -1.97 -5.90 7.91
N GLY A 81 -2.74 -6.97 8.05
CA GLY A 81 -2.45 -8.07 8.98
C GLY A 81 -2.76 -9.43 8.38
N PHE A 82 -2.02 -10.44 8.83
CA PHE A 82 -2.27 -11.83 8.49
C PHE A 82 -3.11 -12.52 9.57
N TYR A 83 -4.02 -13.40 9.14
CA TYR A 83 -4.83 -14.23 10.02
C TYR A 83 -5.16 -15.59 9.38
N ASN A 84 -5.56 -16.55 10.22
CA ASN A 84 -6.02 -17.88 9.81
C ASN A 84 -4.98 -18.72 9.01
N GLY A 85 -3.75 -18.86 9.52
CA GLY A 85 -2.76 -19.78 8.95
C GLY A 85 -1.49 -19.93 9.78
N SER A 86 -0.64 -20.88 9.41
CA SER A 86 0.65 -21.13 10.06
C SER A 86 1.84 -20.61 9.27
N GLN A 87 1.62 -20.23 8.01
CA GLN A 87 2.61 -19.65 7.10
C GLN A 87 2.08 -18.33 6.53
N PHE A 88 2.96 -17.38 6.22
CA PHE A 88 2.54 -16.10 5.63
C PHE A 88 2.79 -16.07 4.12
N PRO A 89 1.84 -15.54 3.33
CA PRO A 89 2.06 -15.24 1.92
C PRO A 89 3.36 -14.48 1.71
N GLN A 90 4.13 -14.95 0.74
CA GLN A 90 5.41 -14.33 0.39
C GLN A 90 5.25 -13.34 -0.77
N THR A 91 4.15 -13.43 -1.51
CA THR A 91 3.89 -12.58 -2.68
C THR A 91 2.58 -11.84 -2.56
N PHE A 92 2.59 -10.62 -3.10
CA PHE A 92 1.44 -9.76 -3.24
C PHE A 92 1.21 -9.41 -4.70
N HIS A 93 -0.01 -8.98 -4.97
CA HIS A 93 -0.40 -8.32 -6.20
C HIS A 93 -0.84 -6.90 -5.89
N ILE A 94 -0.55 -5.99 -6.80
CA ILE A 94 -1.06 -4.62 -6.81
C ILE A 94 -1.80 -4.40 -8.12
N SER A 95 -3.01 -3.87 -8.05
CA SER A 95 -3.75 -3.38 -9.20
C SER A 95 -4.05 -1.91 -9.03
N ILE A 96 -3.96 -1.14 -10.11
CA ILE A 96 -4.43 0.25 -10.17
C ILE A 96 -5.54 0.31 -11.21
N TYR A 97 -6.65 0.96 -10.84
CA TYR A 97 -7.81 1.14 -11.70
C TYR A 97 -8.03 2.62 -11.98
N ALA A 98 -8.53 2.93 -13.17
CA ALA A 98 -9.08 4.24 -13.48
C ALA A 98 -10.39 4.45 -12.71
N ASP A 99 -10.67 5.71 -12.35
CA ASP A 99 -11.98 6.13 -11.87
C ASP A 99 -12.89 6.51 -13.06
N ASP A 100 -13.22 5.51 -13.89
CA ASP A 100 -14.05 5.67 -15.10
C ASP A 100 -15.36 4.86 -15.03
N ASN A 101 -15.74 4.43 -13.82
CA ASN A 101 -17.02 3.76 -13.59
C ASN A 101 -18.18 4.75 -13.82
N PRO A 102 -19.28 4.33 -14.49
CA PRO A 102 -20.42 5.22 -14.79
C PRO A 102 -21.05 5.93 -13.58
N ASN A 103 -20.85 5.43 -12.36
CA ASN A 103 -21.37 6.03 -11.13
C ASN A 103 -20.39 7.01 -10.44
N GLY A 104 -19.11 7.05 -10.87
CA GLY A 104 -18.13 8.07 -10.48
C GLY A 104 -17.57 7.94 -9.07
N ASP A 105 -17.61 6.76 -8.47
CA ASP A 105 -17.22 6.50 -7.07
C ASP A 105 -16.82 5.04 -6.82
N LEU A 106 -16.41 4.32 -7.87
CA LEU A 106 -16.02 2.91 -7.80
C LEU A 106 -14.87 2.64 -8.78
N PRO A 107 -13.99 1.64 -8.50
CA PRO A 107 -12.99 1.23 -9.46
C PRO A 107 -13.62 0.83 -10.80
N GLY A 108 -13.04 1.35 -11.88
CA GLY A 108 -13.43 1.03 -13.24
C GLY A 108 -12.39 0.13 -13.92
N THR A 109 -11.83 0.58 -15.04
CA THR A 109 -10.88 -0.21 -15.84
C THR A 109 -9.56 -0.41 -15.10
N GLU A 110 -9.07 -1.66 -14.99
CA GLU A 110 -7.71 -1.94 -14.52
C GLU A 110 -6.69 -1.39 -15.54
N ILE A 111 -5.85 -0.45 -15.10
CA ILE A 111 -4.83 0.20 -15.95
C ILE A 111 -3.43 -0.35 -15.69
N TYR A 112 -3.20 -0.91 -14.50
CA TYR A 112 -1.96 -1.58 -14.15
C TYR A 112 -2.23 -2.81 -13.28
N SER A 113 -1.47 -3.88 -13.50
CA SER A 113 -1.50 -5.10 -12.70
C SER A 113 -0.08 -5.61 -12.49
N TYR A 114 0.32 -5.72 -11.23
CA TYR A 114 1.63 -6.20 -10.80
C TYR A 114 1.46 -7.42 -9.91
N SER A 115 2.22 -8.47 -10.18
CA SER A 115 2.06 -9.76 -9.51
C SER A 115 3.38 -10.30 -9.00
N ASN A 116 3.31 -11.29 -8.11
CA ASN A 116 4.47 -12.02 -7.57
C ASN A 116 5.47 -11.12 -6.83
N ILE A 117 5.00 -10.03 -6.23
CA ILE A 117 5.87 -9.05 -5.59
C ILE A 117 6.22 -9.55 -4.19
N VAL A 118 7.51 -9.78 -3.95
CA VAL A 118 7.98 -10.23 -2.65
C VAL A 118 7.95 -9.06 -1.68
N GLN A 119 7.19 -9.19 -0.60
CA GLN A 119 7.16 -8.18 0.45
C GLN A 119 8.49 -8.15 1.22
N VAL A 120 8.94 -6.95 1.61
CA VAL A 120 10.22 -6.79 2.30
C VAL A 120 10.06 -6.64 3.82
N ASN A 121 8.84 -6.36 4.32
CA ASN A 121 8.57 -6.02 5.72
C ASN A 121 7.20 -6.55 6.22
N GLY A 122 7.21 -7.53 7.13
CA GLY A 122 6.07 -8.41 7.42
C GLY A 122 4.67 -7.82 7.73
N ASN A 123 4.56 -6.62 8.31
CA ASN A 123 3.26 -5.96 8.64
C ASN A 123 3.07 -4.61 7.93
N LYS A 124 4.14 -4.09 7.32
CA LYS A 124 4.15 -2.87 6.49
C LYS A 124 4.63 -3.33 5.14
N PHE A 125 3.71 -3.61 4.24
CA PHE A 125 4.00 -4.21 2.96
C PHE A 125 4.57 -3.12 2.06
N THR A 126 5.87 -2.90 2.17
CA THR A 126 6.65 -2.19 1.18
C THR A 126 6.82 -3.13 -0.01
N ILE A 127 6.18 -2.75 -1.10
CA ILE A 127 6.07 -3.51 -2.33
C ILE A 127 6.84 -2.70 -3.38
N PRO A 128 8.09 -3.09 -3.72
CA PRO A 128 8.86 -2.41 -4.74
C PRO A 128 8.20 -2.63 -6.10
N ILE A 129 7.99 -1.54 -6.83
CA ILE A 129 7.47 -1.58 -8.19
C ILE A 129 8.66 -1.64 -9.14
N THR A 130 8.84 -2.79 -9.79
CA THR A 130 10.01 -3.06 -10.65
C THR A 130 9.84 -2.58 -12.08
N GLU A 131 8.63 -2.20 -12.49
CA GLU A 131 8.35 -1.63 -13.81
C GLU A 131 7.73 -0.24 -13.64
N ASP A 132 8.08 0.71 -14.50
CA ASP A 132 7.67 2.10 -14.33
C ASP A 132 6.14 2.29 -14.44
N ILE A 133 5.45 2.47 -13.31
CA ILE A 133 4.08 2.98 -13.29
C ILE A 133 4.15 4.49 -13.46
N THR A 134 3.60 5.02 -14.55
CA THR A 134 3.51 6.46 -14.77
C THR A 134 2.06 6.90 -14.86
N LEU A 135 1.57 7.57 -13.82
CA LEU A 135 0.22 8.11 -13.79
C LEU A 135 0.21 9.54 -14.31
N GLN A 136 -0.84 9.88 -15.05
CA GLN A 136 -1.18 11.26 -15.36
C GLN A 136 -1.97 11.87 -14.20
N PRO A 137 -2.19 13.20 -14.17
CA PRO A 137 -3.12 13.77 -13.20
C PRO A 137 -4.52 13.16 -13.37
N GLY A 138 -5.14 12.76 -12.26
CA GLY A 138 -6.43 12.07 -12.28
C GLY A 138 -6.77 11.41 -10.95
N HIS A 139 -7.94 10.80 -10.90
CA HIS A 139 -8.44 10.00 -9.78
C HIS A 139 -8.31 8.52 -10.13
N TYR A 140 -7.82 7.74 -9.18
CA TYR A 140 -7.50 6.33 -9.36
C TYR A 140 -7.86 5.53 -8.13
N TRP A 141 -7.94 4.22 -8.29
CA TRP A 141 -8.11 3.27 -7.21
C TRP A 141 -6.92 2.33 -7.15
N ILE A 142 -6.52 1.93 -5.94
CA ILE A 142 -5.48 0.92 -5.74
C ILE A 142 -6.02 -0.27 -4.95
N SER A 143 -5.69 -1.48 -5.41
CA SER A 143 -5.91 -2.72 -4.67
C SER A 143 -4.58 -3.40 -4.39
N ALA A 144 -4.45 -3.98 -3.21
CA ALA A 144 -3.36 -4.84 -2.79
C ALA A 144 -3.97 -6.12 -2.25
N TYR A 145 -3.44 -7.26 -2.65
CA TYR A 145 -3.94 -8.56 -2.18
C TYR A 145 -2.84 -9.61 -2.15
N ALA A 146 -2.88 -10.49 -1.14
CA ALA A 146 -1.89 -11.54 -0.98
C ALA A 146 -2.19 -12.76 -1.87
N SER A 147 -1.15 -13.39 -2.43
CA SER A 147 -1.29 -14.70 -3.10
C SER A 147 -1.25 -15.81 -2.04
N VAL A 148 -2.38 -16.50 -1.82
CA VAL A 148 -2.55 -17.47 -0.73
C VAL A 148 -2.59 -18.90 -1.27
N ALA A 149 -1.69 -19.76 -0.80
CA ALA A 149 -1.68 -21.19 -1.04
C ALA A 149 -2.15 -21.98 0.21
N SER A 150 -2.30 -23.31 0.11
CA SER A 150 -2.71 -24.17 1.23
C SER A 150 -1.97 -23.89 2.54
N GLY A 151 -2.71 -23.67 3.63
CA GLY A 151 -2.12 -23.51 4.97
C GLY A 151 -1.45 -22.14 5.21
N TYR A 152 -1.44 -21.27 4.19
CA TYR A 152 -1.03 -19.88 4.35
C TYR A 152 -2.18 -19.07 4.96
N ALA A 153 -1.81 -18.12 5.79
CA ALA A 153 -2.71 -17.11 6.34
C ALA A 153 -3.24 -16.23 5.21
N THR A 154 -4.47 -15.78 5.35
CA THR A 154 -5.02 -14.70 4.52
C THR A 154 -4.52 -13.37 5.03
N TRP A 155 -4.46 -12.38 4.14
CA TRP A 155 -4.15 -11.01 4.48
C TRP A 155 -5.40 -10.14 4.40
N GLY A 156 -5.44 -9.10 5.22
CA GLY A 156 -6.46 -8.05 5.11
C GLY A 156 -5.88 -6.66 5.33
N TRP A 157 -6.49 -5.70 4.65
CA TRP A 157 -6.21 -4.27 4.80
C TRP A 157 -6.43 -3.82 6.23
N LYS A 158 -5.52 -3.00 6.73
CA LYS A 158 -5.76 -2.26 7.96
C LYS A 158 -6.57 -1.00 7.62
N PRO A 159 -7.69 -0.76 8.30
CA PRO A 159 -8.49 0.43 8.05
C PRO A 159 -7.75 1.72 8.44
N ALA A 160 -8.06 2.79 7.74
CA ALA A 160 -7.73 4.15 8.10
C ALA A 160 -8.98 4.91 8.59
N THR A 161 -8.79 5.90 9.44
CA THR A 161 -9.84 6.85 9.80
C THR A 161 -10.06 7.78 8.62
N GLY A 162 -11.26 7.71 8.02
CA GLY A 162 -11.65 8.46 6.84
C GLY A 162 -12.81 9.44 7.06
N PRO A 163 -13.46 9.90 5.97
CA PRO A 163 -13.11 9.60 4.57
C PRO A 163 -12.05 10.55 3.99
N HIS A 164 -11.14 10.01 3.19
CA HIS A 164 -10.26 10.72 2.28
C HIS A 164 -10.80 10.59 0.86
N ASP A 165 -11.80 11.41 0.52
CA ASP A 165 -12.51 11.40 -0.76
C ASP A 165 -13.59 10.31 -0.84
N TYR A 166 -13.37 9.20 -1.57
CA TYR A 166 -14.36 8.13 -1.67
C TYR A 166 -14.21 7.09 -0.56
N GLU A 167 -15.26 6.29 -0.39
CA GLU A 167 -15.21 5.16 0.54
C GLU A 167 -14.51 3.99 -0.14
N ALA A 168 -13.60 3.32 0.58
CA ALA A 168 -13.01 2.07 0.16
C ALA A 168 -14.10 1.03 -0.20
N VAL A 169 -13.74 0.16 -1.11
CA VAL A 169 -14.64 -0.83 -1.67
C VAL A 169 -14.10 -2.24 -1.53
N TRP A 170 -15.00 -3.20 -1.57
CA TRP A 170 -14.67 -4.61 -1.50
C TRP A 170 -15.51 -5.45 -2.48
N GLU A 171 -14.91 -6.54 -2.95
CA GLU A 171 -15.61 -7.54 -3.75
C GLU A 171 -15.14 -8.97 -3.46
N ASN A 172 -16.04 -9.93 -3.64
CA ASN A 172 -15.74 -11.36 -3.73
C ASN A 172 -16.40 -11.94 -4.99
N PRO A 173 -15.73 -11.86 -6.15
CA PRO A 173 -16.35 -12.16 -7.45
C PRO A 173 -16.97 -13.57 -7.53
N GLY A 174 -16.36 -14.55 -6.88
CA GLY A 174 -16.88 -15.93 -6.86
C GLY A 174 -17.92 -16.22 -5.78
N ASN A 175 -18.30 -15.22 -4.98
CA ASN A 175 -19.30 -15.31 -3.91
C ASN A 175 -19.11 -16.49 -2.92
N GLY A 176 -17.87 -16.94 -2.70
CA GLY A 176 -17.58 -18.04 -1.78
C GLY A 176 -18.04 -17.75 -0.36
N PHE A 177 -18.00 -16.48 0.07
CA PHE A 177 -18.47 -16.06 1.40
C PHE A 177 -19.99 -15.96 1.51
N GLY A 178 -20.74 -16.08 0.40
CA GLY A 178 -22.20 -15.99 0.39
C GLY A 178 -22.74 -14.59 0.72
N THR A 179 -21.93 -13.55 0.58
CA THR A 179 -22.31 -12.15 0.88
C THR A 179 -23.15 -11.52 -0.21
N GLY A 180 -23.07 -12.03 -1.45
CA GLY A 180 -23.73 -11.45 -2.63
C GLY A 180 -23.00 -10.26 -3.25
N TYR A 181 -21.94 -9.76 -2.61
CA TYR A 181 -21.13 -8.64 -3.10
C TYR A 181 -20.04 -9.12 -4.06
N THR A 182 -20.46 -9.45 -5.28
CA THR A 182 -19.61 -10.01 -6.34
C THR A 182 -18.93 -8.96 -7.24
N SER A 183 -19.13 -7.68 -6.93
CA SER A 183 -18.53 -6.53 -7.60
C SER A 183 -18.21 -5.47 -6.56
N TRP A 184 -17.35 -4.51 -6.91
CA TRP A 184 -17.01 -3.37 -6.05
C TRP A 184 -18.23 -2.78 -5.36
N THR A 185 -18.21 -2.86 -4.03
CA THR A 185 -19.27 -2.38 -3.16
C THR A 185 -18.63 -1.64 -1.98
N PRO A 186 -19.15 -0.47 -1.56
CA PRO A 186 -18.63 0.26 -0.41
C PRO A 186 -18.57 -0.59 0.86
N ILE A 187 -17.47 -0.50 1.61
CA ILE A 187 -17.20 -1.39 2.76
C ILE A 187 -18.23 -1.28 3.89
N THR A 188 -18.88 -0.13 4.08
CA THR A 188 -19.98 0.10 5.02
C THR A 188 -21.25 -0.64 4.64
N THR A 189 -21.44 -0.90 3.34
CA THR A 189 -22.52 -1.75 2.83
C THR A 189 -22.17 -3.23 3.00
N VAL A 190 -20.91 -3.60 2.77
CA VAL A 190 -20.45 -4.99 2.89
C VAL A 190 -20.38 -5.45 4.35
N PHE A 191 -19.80 -4.63 5.23
CA PHE A 191 -19.50 -4.93 6.62
C PHE A 191 -20.28 -4.02 7.55
N SER A 192 -21.54 -4.37 7.81
CA SER A 192 -22.44 -3.56 8.65
C SER A 192 -21.81 -3.22 10.00
N GLY A 193 -21.80 -1.92 10.35
CA GLY A 193 -21.28 -1.44 11.63
C GLY A 193 -19.80 -1.06 11.63
N THR A 194 -19.10 -1.14 10.48
CA THR A 194 -17.82 -0.45 10.30
C THR A 194 -18.03 1.07 10.24
N SER A 195 -17.17 1.82 10.91
CA SER A 195 -17.14 3.30 10.86
C SER A 195 -15.93 3.82 10.09
N GLU A 196 -15.00 2.92 9.82
CA GLU A 196 -13.81 3.09 9.04
C GLU A 196 -14.16 2.92 7.57
N THR A 197 -13.90 3.95 6.79
CA THR A 197 -14.26 4.03 5.37
C THR A 197 -13.08 3.84 4.43
N ASP A 198 -11.84 3.84 4.93
CA ASP A 198 -10.64 3.91 4.08
C ASP A 198 -9.63 2.81 4.46
N TYR A 199 -8.64 2.56 3.60
CA TYR A 199 -7.53 1.62 3.82
C TYR A 199 -6.18 2.32 3.95
N SER A 200 -5.39 1.95 4.97
CA SER A 200 -4.10 2.59 5.20
C SER A 200 -3.03 2.22 4.14
N PHE A 201 -2.70 3.15 3.24
CA PHE A 201 -1.61 3.01 2.27
C PHE A 201 -0.83 4.30 1.98
N ALA A 202 0.31 4.17 1.30
CA ALA A 202 1.05 5.27 0.68
C ALA A 202 1.68 4.85 -0.66
N LEU A 203 1.86 5.84 -1.54
CA LEU A 203 2.46 5.73 -2.87
C LEU A 203 3.68 6.65 -2.94
N LEU A 204 4.83 6.09 -3.31
CA LEU A 204 6.10 6.80 -3.35
C LEU A 204 6.73 6.72 -4.75
N GLY A 205 7.53 7.73 -5.11
CA GLY A 205 8.19 7.89 -6.41
C GLY A 205 9.67 8.18 -6.30
#